data_AF-A0A836WFY3-F1
#
_entry.id   AF-A0A836WFY3-F1
#
_cell.length_a   1.000
_cell.length_b   1.000
_cell.length_c   1.000
_cell.angle_alpha   90.00
_cell.angle_beta   90.00
_cell.angle_gamma   90.00
#
_symmetry.space_group_name_H-M   'P 1'
#
loop_
_entity.id
_entity.type
_entity.pdbx_description
1 polymer ?
#
loop_
_entity_poly.entity_id
_entity_poly.type
_entity_poly.pdbx_seq_one_letter_code
_entity_poly.pdbx_strand_id
1 'polypeptide(L)'
;DGQKANDSVNTLVEHLFIAIGVVSLVLWLFLGWRAAAIVMLTIPLVFALVIGADLIAGPTLNRITLYALILALGMLVDDAIVVIENIHRHNQLLPADSDSSQYAKTIVAATAEIGNPTTLATFTIVAVFLSLVMVTGMLGNYFYPMTFNVPVAMIASLLIAYIVTPWAARRFLPVTHETHREIWLQKLYRFIFKYLYRFYWLRALFFTSILMALFLSCLQPAWQFVRPQGAAGAVSSFGVPLAFLPKDNKNTFLVTFHLPDTTPLEKTDRLVRQVEKIILENNHVLNTQTFVGFPSVVDFNGQLRGSSAKVGTQYAEIRINLTHKSSRDINSIDIVKQLRHQLAAIIQQHPETTIQLVEDPPGPPVAASVLAEIYGTDNAVREALALQIREKFLQTWDMAEVWATIPTPVPEYRFEIDQRKTRLAGLNVQQVAMALKLFLQGEVVNYLHQTDTRNPIPIRLLIPHEQRIVPALLEQTFIRNPQGVAVPLSTVVNVILAKQVPPIWHQDSERVTYVGGELAGSAPVYAVLDLDKKLDGLSLGEHGTLTTTNLGFVPTKPDTLEGYRLHWAGELRLTLDA
;
A
#
# COMPACT_ATOMS: atom_id res chain seq x y z
N ASP A 1 -4.29 7.15 17.16
CA ASP A 1 -4.12 5.77 16.62
C ASP A 1 -4.82 4.68 17.42
N GLY A 2 -4.77 4.68 18.76
CA GLY A 2 -5.48 3.66 19.57
C GLY A 2 -6.98 3.56 19.29
N GLN A 3 -7.69 4.69 19.16
CA GLN A 3 -9.11 4.69 18.79
C GLN A 3 -9.34 4.07 17.39
N LYS A 4 -8.57 4.47 16.37
CA LYS A 4 -8.67 3.88 15.02
C LYS A 4 -8.45 2.35 15.03
N ALA A 5 -7.49 1.88 15.83
CA ALA A 5 -7.22 0.45 15.99
C ALA A 5 -8.39 -0.27 16.67
N ASN A 6 -8.90 0.31 17.76
CA ASN A 6 -10.07 -0.21 18.48
C ASN A 6 -11.32 -0.26 17.59
N ASP A 7 -11.59 0.80 16.83
CA ASP A 7 -12.74 0.85 15.90
C ASP A 7 -12.61 -0.22 14.81
N SER A 8 -11.40 -0.41 14.27
CA SER A 8 -11.14 -1.45 13.25
C SER A 8 -11.35 -2.86 13.80
N VAL A 9 -10.87 -3.14 15.02
CA VAL A 9 -11.08 -4.43 15.69
C VAL A 9 -12.56 -4.64 16.03
N ASN A 10 -13.22 -3.64 16.62
CA ASN A 10 -14.63 -3.74 17.01
C ASN A 10 -15.54 -3.94 15.80
N THR A 11 -15.29 -3.25 14.69
CA THR A 11 -16.04 -3.45 13.44
C THR A 11 -15.89 -4.89 12.94
N LEU A 12 -14.68 -5.46 12.97
CA LEU A 12 -14.46 -6.83 12.54
C LEU A 12 -15.07 -7.85 13.50
N VAL A 13 -15.01 -7.60 14.81
CA VAL A 13 -15.68 -8.43 15.82
C VAL A 13 -17.20 -8.38 15.66
N GLU A 14 -17.76 -7.21 15.37
CA GLU A 14 -19.19 -7.05 15.04
C GLU A 14 -19.55 -7.88 13.80
N HIS A 15 -18.77 -7.75 12.72
CA HIS A 15 -18.96 -8.56 11.50
C HIS A 15 -18.86 -10.06 11.77
N LEU A 16 -17.96 -10.49 12.66
CA LEU A 16 -17.84 -11.87 13.08
C LEU A 16 -19.12 -12.35 13.80
N PHE A 17 -19.66 -11.58 14.74
CA PHE A 17 -20.92 -11.91 15.40
C PHE A 17 -22.12 -11.92 14.44
N ILE A 18 -22.16 -10.99 13.49
CA ILE A 18 -23.19 -10.98 12.42
C ILE A 18 -23.09 -12.26 11.59
N ALA A 19 -21.89 -12.65 11.15
CA ALA A 19 -21.68 -13.86 10.37
C ALA A 19 -22.11 -15.12 11.14
N ILE A 20 -21.71 -15.24 12.41
CA ILE A 20 -22.14 -16.32 13.32
C ILE A 20 -23.68 -16.35 13.44
N GLY A 21 -24.31 -15.19 13.62
CA GLY A 21 -25.78 -15.07 13.73
C GLY A 21 -26.50 -15.49 12.45
N VAL A 22 -26.00 -15.09 11.28
CA VAL A 22 -26.56 -15.48 9.97
C VAL A 22 -26.43 -16.98 9.75
N VAL A 23 -25.25 -17.57 9.98
CA VAL A 23 -25.04 -19.03 9.87
C VAL A 23 -25.97 -19.78 10.83
N SER A 24 -26.09 -19.32 12.08
CA SER A 24 -27.01 -19.89 13.07
C SER A 24 -28.46 -19.87 12.60
N LEU A 25 -28.91 -18.74 12.05
CA LEU A 25 -30.27 -18.56 11.58
C LEU A 25 -30.58 -19.51 10.41
N VAL A 26 -29.65 -19.62 9.46
CA VAL A 26 -29.77 -20.56 8.34
C VAL A 26 -29.88 -22.00 8.86
N LEU A 27 -28.99 -22.42 9.75
CA LEU A 27 -29.05 -23.78 10.32
C LEU A 27 -30.31 -24.02 11.14
N TRP A 28 -30.78 -23.02 11.87
CA TRP A 28 -32.03 -23.09 12.63
C TRP A 28 -33.24 -23.33 11.70
N LEU A 29 -33.28 -22.68 10.54
CA LEU A 29 -34.36 -22.84 9.55
C LEU A 29 -34.35 -24.20 8.84
N PHE A 30 -33.17 -24.76 8.54
CA PHE A 30 -33.05 -26.00 7.76
C PHE A 30 -32.93 -27.27 8.60
N LEU A 31 -32.16 -27.26 9.70
CA LEU A 31 -31.87 -28.43 10.53
C LEU A 31 -32.53 -28.35 11.93
N GLY A 32 -33.14 -27.22 12.27
CA GLY A 32 -33.77 -26.98 13.57
C GLY A 32 -32.79 -26.51 14.65
N TRP A 33 -33.35 -26.06 15.77
CA TRP A 33 -32.59 -25.32 16.79
C TRP A 33 -31.52 -26.13 17.53
N ARG A 34 -31.71 -27.45 17.66
CA ARG A 34 -30.76 -28.31 18.37
C ARG A 34 -29.50 -28.58 17.54
N ALA A 35 -29.67 -28.84 16.24
CA ALA A 35 -28.55 -29.00 15.32
C ALA A 35 -27.77 -27.68 15.19
N ALA A 36 -28.48 -26.55 15.04
CA ALA A 36 -27.86 -25.23 15.01
C ALA A 36 -27.08 -24.92 16.30
N ALA A 37 -27.60 -25.28 17.48
CA ALA A 37 -26.91 -25.08 18.76
C ALA A 37 -25.63 -25.92 18.90
N ILE A 38 -25.64 -27.16 18.38
CA ILE A 38 -24.44 -28.02 18.38
C ILE A 38 -23.34 -27.41 17.52
N VAL A 39 -23.69 -26.95 16.31
CA VAL A 39 -22.74 -26.29 15.41
C VAL A 39 -22.25 -24.96 16.00
N MET A 40 -23.13 -24.22 16.67
CA MET A 40 -22.74 -22.99 17.36
C MET A 40 -21.75 -23.21 18.51
N LEU A 41 -21.78 -24.38 19.16
CA LEU A 41 -20.82 -24.74 20.18
C LEU A 41 -19.42 -25.00 19.60
N THR A 42 -19.31 -25.45 18.34
CA THR A 42 -18.00 -25.76 17.73
C THR A 42 -17.21 -24.50 17.39
N ILE A 43 -17.88 -23.39 17.04
CA ILE A 43 -17.21 -22.14 16.64
C ILE A 43 -16.29 -21.59 17.74
N PRO A 44 -16.73 -21.35 18.99
CA PRO A 44 -15.84 -20.87 20.05
C PRO A 44 -14.72 -21.85 20.39
N LEU A 45 -14.98 -23.16 20.30
CA LEU A 45 -13.98 -24.19 20.59
C LEU A 45 -12.84 -24.15 19.58
N VAL A 46 -13.15 -24.01 18.29
CA VAL A 46 -12.08 -23.91 17.31
C VAL A 46 -11.36 -22.57 17.42
N PHE A 47 -12.06 -21.45 17.59
CA PHE A 47 -11.38 -20.17 17.79
C PHE A 47 -10.48 -20.17 19.03
N ALA A 48 -10.85 -20.86 20.11
CA ALA A 48 -9.97 -21.04 21.26
C ALA A 48 -8.68 -21.80 20.89
N LEU A 49 -8.78 -22.84 20.05
CA LEU A 49 -7.60 -23.57 19.56
C LEU A 49 -6.74 -22.72 18.62
N VAL A 50 -7.34 -21.93 17.74
CA VAL A 50 -6.60 -21.05 16.82
C VAL A 50 -5.89 -19.93 17.58
N ILE A 51 -6.59 -19.23 18.48
CA ILE A 51 -5.98 -18.19 19.31
C ILE A 51 -4.93 -18.79 20.26
N GLY A 52 -5.15 -20.01 20.74
CA GLY A 52 -4.15 -20.76 21.51
C GLY A 52 -2.90 -21.08 20.69
N ALA A 53 -3.06 -21.43 19.41
CA ALA A 53 -1.95 -21.64 18.49
C ALA A 53 -1.21 -20.32 18.20
N ASP A 54 -1.94 -19.21 18.03
CA ASP A 54 -1.38 -17.86 17.84
C ASP A 54 -0.53 -17.45 19.05
N LEU A 55 -0.99 -17.74 20.27
CA LEU A 55 -0.25 -17.47 21.51
C LEU A 55 1.09 -18.21 21.55
N ILE A 56 1.16 -19.42 21.00
CA ILE A 56 2.37 -20.24 20.99
C ILE A 56 3.29 -19.87 19.81
N ALA A 57 2.72 -19.60 18.64
CA ALA A 57 3.47 -19.33 17.41
C ALA A 57 3.92 -17.86 17.27
N GLY A 58 3.26 -16.93 17.96
CA GLY A 58 3.59 -15.50 17.93
C GLY A 58 2.75 -14.56 17.05
N PRO A 59 1.85 -15.00 16.13
CA PRO A 59 0.92 -14.08 15.47
C PRO A 59 0.09 -13.26 16.47
N THR A 60 0.08 -11.95 16.34
CA THR A 60 -0.75 -11.05 17.16
C THR A 60 -2.12 -10.84 16.54
N LEU A 61 -3.16 -10.71 17.37
CA LEU A 61 -4.49 -10.31 16.88
C LEU A 61 -4.49 -8.88 16.31
N ASN A 62 -4.68 -8.79 15.00
CA ASN A 62 -4.81 -7.57 14.22
C ASN A 62 -5.92 -7.71 13.16
N ARG A 63 -6.17 -6.65 12.38
CA ARG A 63 -7.22 -6.65 11.34
C ARG A 63 -7.12 -7.81 10.34
N ILE A 64 -5.90 -8.24 9.99
CA ILE A 64 -5.65 -9.29 8.99
C ILE A 64 -5.90 -10.67 9.62
N THR A 65 -5.45 -10.91 10.86
CA THR A 65 -5.81 -12.15 11.59
C THR A 65 -7.33 -12.28 11.75
N LEU A 66 -8.04 -11.20 12.10
CA LEU A 66 -9.49 -11.23 12.26
C LEU A 66 -10.19 -11.48 10.92
N TYR A 67 -9.70 -10.88 9.83
CA TYR A 67 -10.19 -11.18 8.49
C TYR A 67 -9.95 -12.65 8.11
N ALA A 68 -8.77 -13.19 8.40
CA ALA A 68 -8.47 -14.61 8.20
C ALA A 68 -9.42 -15.52 9.00
N LEU A 69 -9.74 -15.17 10.26
CA LEU A 69 -10.69 -15.90 11.10
C LEU A 69 -12.13 -15.81 10.58
N ILE A 70 -12.58 -14.64 10.10
CA ILE A 70 -13.91 -14.47 9.49
C ILE A 70 -14.00 -15.27 8.18
N LEU A 71 -12.96 -15.24 7.35
CA LEU A 71 -12.89 -16.04 6.12
C LEU A 71 -12.90 -17.54 6.45
N ALA A 72 -12.14 -17.95 7.48
CA ALA A 72 -12.12 -19.33 7.95
C ALA A 72 -13.46 -19.76 8.52
N LEU A 73 -14.22 -18.88 9.20
CA LEU A 73 -15.53 -19.21 9.80
C LEU A 73 -16.47 -19.89 8.80
N GLY A 74 -16.56 -19.38 7.58
CA GLY A 74 -17.44 -19.96 6.56
C GLY A 74 -17.08 -21.41 6.20
N MET A 75 -15.78 -21.71 6.11
CA MET A 75 -15.27 -23.05 5.78
C MET A 75 -15.21 -23.97 7.01
N LEU A 76 -14.96 -23.39 8.18
CA LEU A 76 -14.85 -24.08 9.45
C LEU A 76 -16.16 -24.71 9.90
N VAL A 77 -17.26 -23.97 9.73
CA VAL A 77 -18.56 -24.47 10.18
C VAL A 77 -19.06 -25.59 9.26
N ASP A 78 -18.55 -25.67 8.02
CA ASP A 78 -18.93 -26.65 7.01
C ASP A 78 -18.71 -28.10 7.48
N ASP A 79 -17.54 -28.43 8.05
CA ASP A 79 -17.26 -29.80 8.53
C ASP A 79 -18.29 -30.23 9.59
N ALA A 80 -18.60 -29.35 10.54
CA ALA A 80 -19.57 -29.63 11.59
C ALA A 80 -21.01 -29.73 11.03
N ILE A 81 -21.35 -28.91 10.03
CA ILE A 81 -22.65 -28.95 9.34
C ILE A 81 -22.83 -30.27 8.60
N VAL A 82 -21.85 -30.66 7.79
CA VAL A 82 -21.91 -31.88 6.98
C VAL A 82 -22.03 -33.12 7.88
N VAL A 83 -21.27 -33.16 8.99
CA VAL A 83 -21.36 -34.25 9.97
C VAL A 83 -22.72 -34.25 10.67
N ILE A 84 -23.22 -33.11 11.16
CA ILE A 84 -24.52 -33.07 11.87
C ILE A 84 -25.69 -33.35 10.93
N GLU A 85 -25.65 -32.87 9.68
CA GLU A 85 -26.67 -33.14 8.67
C GLU A 85 -26.74 -34.62 8.36
N ASN A 86 -25.59 -35.28 8.20
CA ASN A 86 -25.59 -36.70 7.90
C ASN A 86 -26.02 -37.57 9.09
N ILE A 87 -25.63 -37.18 10.30
CA ILE A 87 -26.15 -37.79 11.53
C ILE A 87 -27.67 -37.61 11.59
N HIS A 88 -28.17 -36.39 11.30
CA HIS A 88 -29.61 -36.11 11.30
C HIS A 88 -30.35 -36.95 10.26
N ARG A 89 -29.83 -37.06 9.04
CA ARG A 89 -30.36 -37.92 7.96
C ARG A 89 -30.42 -39.38 8.39
N HIS A 90 -29.32 -39.93 8.92
CA HIS A 90 -29.27 -41.32 9.39
C HIS A 90 -30.20 -41.58 10.57
N ASN A 91 -30.36 -40.59 11.46
CA ASN A 91 -31.27 -40.69 12.60
C ASN A 91 -32.75 -40.76 12.20
N GLN A 92 -33.13 -40.13 11.09
CA GLN A 92 -34.49 -40.24 10.55
C GLN A 92 -34.78 -41.63 9.96
N LEU A 93 -33.75 -42.33 9.47
CA LEU A 93 -33.86 -43.65 8.86
C LEU A 93 -33.86 -44.81 9.87
N LEU A 94 -33.57 -44.53 11.15
CA LEU A 94 -33.59 -45.52 12.22
C LEU A 94 -35.03 -45.97 12.55
N PRO A 95 -35.26 -47.24 12.92
CA PRO A 95 -36.53 -47.68 13.49
C PRO A 95 -36.87 -46.97 14.82
N ALA A 96 -38.16 -46.78 15.10
CA ALA A 96 -38.63 -46.08 16.31
C ALA A 96 -38.27 -46.79 17.64
N ASP A 97 -38.05 -48.11 17.59
CA ASP A 97 -37.72 -48.95 18.75
C ASP A 97 -36.21 -49.15 18.93
N SER A 98 -35.38 -48.31 18.30
CA SER A 98 -33.93 -48.45 18.37
C SER A 98 -33.34 -48.09 19.73
N ASP A 99 -32.57 -49.02 20.29
CA ASP A 99 -31.86 -48.83 21.56
C ASP A 99 -30.78 -47.72 21.49
N SER A 100 -30.43 -47.17 22.65
CA SER A 100 -29.34 -46.17 22.79
C SER A 100 -27.99 -46.64 22.24
N SER A 101 -27.76 -47.97 22.21
CA SER A 101 -26.56 -48.58 21.61
C SER A 101 -26.59 -48.54 20.07
N GLN A 102 -27.76 -48.77 19.46
CA GLN A 102 -27.94 -48.64 18.01
C GLN A 102 -27.79 -47.19 17.56
N TYR A 103 -28.34 -46.24 18.33
CA TYR A 103 -28.18 -44.81 18.07
C TYR A 103 -26.69 -44.38 18.04
N ALA A 104 -25.90 -44.83 19.02
CA ALA A 104 -24.47 -44.54 19.05
C ALA A 104 -23.72 -45.14 17.85
N LYS A 105 -24.06 -46.37 17.43
CA LYS A 105 -23.46 -47.00 16.24
C LYS A 105 -23.82 -46.25 14.95
N THR A 106 -25.06 -45.80 14.82
CA THR A 106 -25.52 -45.03 13.66
C THR A 106 -24.82 -43.68 13.56
N ILE A 107 -24.62 -42.98 14.67
CA ILE A 107 -23.86 -41.72 14.68
C ILE A 107 -22.42 -41.95 14.19
N VAL A 108 -21.75 -43.00 14.67
CA VAL A 108 -20.39 -43.34 14.24
C VAL A 108 -20.36 -43.71 12.76
N ALA A 109 -21.32 -44.51 12.29
CA ALA A 109 -21.41 -44.91 10.89
C ALA A 109 -21.68 -43.70 9.96
N ALA A 110 -22.60 -42.80 10.34
CA ALA A 110 -22.89 -41.58 9.61
C ALA A 110 -21.67 -40.64 9.57
N THR A 111 -20.92 -40.53 10.66
CA THR A 111 -19.68 -39.75 10.68
C THR A 111 -18.61 -40.40 9.79
N ALA A 112 -18.47 -41.72 9.84
CA ALA A 112 -17.49 -42.46 9.04
C ALA A 112 -17.76 -42.40 7.52
N GLU A 113 -19.04 -42.36 7.10
CA GLU A 113 -19.41 -42.23 5.69
C GLU A 113 -18.86 -40.93 5.06
N ILE A 114 -18.89 -39.82 5.81
CA ILE A 114 -18.46 -38.51 5.29
C ILE A 114 -17.04 -38.12 5.76
N GLY A 115 -16.41 -38.93 6.61
CA GLY A 115 -15.07 -38.65 7.10
C GLY A 115 -14.02 -38.51 5.99
N ASN A 116 -14.00 -39.42 5.01
CA ASN A 116 -13.02 -39.34 3.92
C ASN A 116 -13.22 -38.10 3.03
N PRO A 117 -14.45 -37.79 2.54
CA PRO A 117 -14.71 -36.57 1.77
C PRO A 117 -14.34 -35.27 2.49
N THR A 118 -14.74 -35.10 3.75
CA THR A 118 -14.50 -33.86 4.52
C THR A 118 -13.02 -33.68 4.86
N THR A 119 -12.32 -34.77 5.20
CA THR A 119 -10.87 -34.74 5.41
C THR A 119 -10.13 -34.31 4.13
N LEU A 120 -10.49 -34.88 2.97
CA LEU A 120 -9.87 -34.53 1.68
C LEU A 120 -10.15 -33.08 1.28
N ALA A 121 -11.39 -32.60 1.48
CA ALA A 121 -11.76 -31.21 1.25
C ALA A 121 -10.95 -30.26 2.15
N THR A 122 -10.85 -30.57 3.44
CA THR A 122 -10.07 -29.81 4.43
C THR A 122 -8.60 -29.72 4.04
N PHE A 123 -7.96 -30.83 3.70
CA PHE A 123 -6.55 -30.82 3.28
C PHE A 123 -6.33 -30.08 1.96
N THR A 124 -7.32 -30.06 1.06
CA THR A 124 -7.24 -29.28 -0.18
C THR A 124 -7.22 -27.78 0.13
N ILE A 125 -8.09 -27.31 1.05
CA ILE A 125 -8.08 -25.92 1.52
C ILE A 125 -6.75 -25.59 2.19
N VAL A 126 -6.28 -26.46 3.09
CA VAL A 126 -4.98 -26.31 3.77
C VAL A 126 -3.84 -26.19 2.75
N ALA A 127 -3.80 -27.04 1.72
CA ALA A 127 -2.76 -26.99 0.69
C ALA A 127 -2.77 -25.67 -0.10
N VAL A 128 -3.95 -25.15 -0.43
CA VAL A 128 -4.08 -23.86 -1.13
C VAL A 128 -3.55 -22.73 -0.26
N PHE A 129 -3.95 -22.63 1.00
CA PHE A 129 -3.47 -21.56 1.87
C PHE A 129 -2.00 -21.72 2.25
N LEU A 130 -1.51 -22.95 2.43
CA LEU A 130 -0.10 -23.21 2.72
C LEU A 130 0.81 -22.83 1.54
N SER A 131 0.29 -22.84 0.31
CA SER A 131 1.06 -22.36 -0.86
C SER A 131 1.50 -20.89 -0.72
N LEU A 132 0.78 -20.08 0.07
CA LEU A 132 1.11 -18.68 0.34
C LEU A 132 2.39 -18.50 1.18
N VAL A 133 2.98 -19.57 1.73
CA VAL A 133 4.32 -19.50 2.37
C VAL A 133 5.41 -19.15 1.34
N MET A 134 5.18 -19.41 0.05
CA MET A 134 6.13 -19.05 -1.01
C MET A 134 6.19 -17.54 -1.30
N VAL A 135 5.20 -16.77 -0.85
CA VAL A 135 5.12 -15.31 -1.02
C VAL A 135 6.22 -14.66 -0.18
N THR A 136 7.11 -13.88 -0.82
CA THR A 136 8.25 -13.27 -0.13
C THR A 136 8.04 -11.78 0.19
N GLY A 137 9.03 -11.17 0.85
CA GLY A 137 9.06 -9.73 1.09
C GLY A 137 7.97 -9.21 2.03
N MET A 138 7.56 -7.95 1.83
CA MET A 138 6.54 -7.30 2.66
C MET A 138 5.16 -7.95 2.51
N LEU A 139 4.88 -8.56 1.36
CA LEU A 139 3.60 -9.23 1.10
C LEU A 139 3.48 -10.56 1.84
N GLY A 140 4.57 -11.34 1.89
CA GLY A 140 4.61 -12.54 2.72
C GLY A 140 4.26 -12.20 4.18
N ASN A 141 4.86 -11.15 4.74
CA ASN A 141 4.56 -10.70 6.10
C ASN A 141 3.11 -10.17 6.26
N TYR A 142 2.57 -9.52 5.22
CA TYR A 142 1.18 -9.03 5.22
C TYR A 142 0.17 -10.17 5.26
N PHE A 143 0.36 -11.23 4.45
CA PHE A 143 -0.54 -12.37 4.35
C PHE A 143 -0.23 -13.51 5.33
N TYR A 144 0.93 -13.49 5.99
CA TYR A 144 1.36 -14.52 6.94
C TYR A 144 0.29 -14.92 7.98
N PRO A 145 -0.44 -13.98 8.62
CA PRO A 145 -1.56 -14.32 9.48
C PRO A 145 -2.63 -15.20 8.84
N MET A 146 -2.94 -15.00 7.56
CA MET A 146 -3.92 -15.80 6.83
C MET A 146 -3.36 -17.17 6.48
N THR A 147 -2.11 -17.21 6.01
CA THR A 147 -1.35 -18.43 5.70
C THR A 147 -1.23 -19.35 6.91
N PHE A 148 -1.17 -18.81 8.13
CA PHE A 148 -1.10 -19.57 9.37
C PHE A 148 -2.48 -19.89 9.95
N ASN A 149 -3.32 -18.88 10.19
CA ASN A 149 -4.56 -19.07 10.96
C ASN A 149 -5.60 -19.91 10.20
N VAL A 150 -5.69 -19.79 8.87
CA VAL A 150 -6.71 -20.53 8.09
C VAL A 150 -6.42 -22.04 8.12
N PRO A 151 -5.21 -22.54 7.79
CA PRO A 151 -4.91 -23.97 7.94
C PRO A 151 -5.09 -24.51 9.36
N VAL A 152 -4.66 -23.76 10.38
CA VAL A 152 -4.83 -24.16 11.79
C VAL A 152 -6.31 -24.25 12.14
N ALA A 153 -7.13 -23.27 11.73
CA ALA A 153 -8.57 -23.28 11.92
C ALA A 153 -9.23 -24.48 11.23
N MET A 154 -8.82 -24.80 10.00
CA MET A 154 -9.37 -25.93 9.25
C MET A 154 -9.02 -27.28 9.88
N ILE A 155 -7.79 -27.46 10.36
CA ILE A 155 -7.40 -28.70 11.06
C ILE A 155 -8.14 -28.81 12.40
N ALA A 156 -8.22 -27.72 13.16
CA ALA A 156 -8.94 -27.68 14.43
C ALA A 156 -10.45 -27.90 14.23
N SER A 157 -11.03 -27.36 13.15
CA SER A 157 -12.41 -27.59 12.72
C SER A 157 -12.69 -29.08 12.55
N LEU A 158 -11.88 -29.75 11.73
CA LEU A 158 -12.03 -31.17 11.46
C LEU A 158 -11.95 -32.02 12.74
N LEU A 159 -11.00 -31.70 13.63
CA LEU A 159 -10.87 -32.38 14.93
C LEU A 159 -12.11 -32.18 15.80
N ILE A 160 -12.61 -30.95 15.92
CA ILE A 160 -13.82 -30.65 16.69
C ILE A 160 -15.06 -31.29 16.04
N ALA A 161 -15.13 -31.32 14.72
CA ALA A 161 -16.22 -31.93 13.96
C ALA A 161 -16.30 -33.44 14.14
N TYR A 162 -15.19 -34.15 14.37
CA TYR A 162 -15.19 -35.59 14.64
C TYR A 162 -15.31 -35.96 16.12
N ILE A 163 -14.87 -35.09 17.01
CA ILE A 163 -14.88 -35.37 18.46
C ILE A 163 -16.15 -34.82 19.11
N VAL A 164 -16.39 -33.52 18.94
CA VAL A 164 -17.43 -32.79 19.67
C VAL A 164 -18.78 -32.92 19.02
N THR A 165 -18.88 -32.82 17.69
CA THR A 165 -20.18 -32.87 16.98
C THR A 165 -20.90 -34.21 17.18
N PRO A 166 -20.28 -35.39 17.01
CA PRO A 166 -20.95 -36.67 17.23
C PRO A 166 -21.33 -36.89 18.70
N TRP A 167 -20.47 -36.45 19.62
CA TRP A 167 -20.76 -36.49 21.07
C TRP A 167 -21.96 -35.62 21.44
N ALA A 168 -22.01 -34.39 20.94
CA ALA A 168 -23.09 -33.44 21.19
C ALA A 168 -24.39 -33.89 20.50
N ALA A 169 -24.31 -34.43 19.28
CA ALA A 169 -25.44 -35.03 18.59
C ALA A 169 -26.03 -36.20 19.37
N ARG A 170 -25.19 -37.07 19.94
CA ARG A 170 -25.64 -38.17 20.79
C ARG A 170 -26.42 -37.69 22.01
N ARG A 171 -26.03 -36.55 22.59
CA ARG A 171 -26.62 -36.05 23.84
C ARG A 171 -27.87 -35.19 23.62
N PHE A 172 -27.89 -34.39 22.56
CA PHE A 172 -28.88 -33.32 22.38
C PHE A 172 -29.80 -33.50 21.18
N LEU A 173 -29.40 -34.25 20.15
CA LEU A 173 -30.22 -34.44 18.96
C LEU A 173 -31.30 -35.52 19.23
N PRO A 174 -32.59 -35.23 19.04
CA PRO A 174 -33.65 -36.21 19.19
C PRO A 174 -33.71 -37.14 17.98
N VAL A 175 -34.17 -38.37 18.18
CA VAL A 175 -34.61 -39.24 17.10
C VAL A 175 -36.04 -38.81 16.74
N THR A 176 -36.22 -38.24 15.56
CA THR A 176 -37.53 -37.78 15.06
C THR A 176 -37.84 -38.43 13.73
N HIS A 177 -39.01 -39.06 13.62
CA HIS A 177 -39.53 -39.66 12.38
C HIS A 177 -40.46 -38.69 11.65
N GLU A 178 -40.01 -37.47 11.42
CA GLU A 178 -40.78 -36.54 10.59
C GLU A 178 -40.56 -36.91 9.12
N THR A 179 -41.63 -37.31 8.43
CA THR A 179 -41.61 -37.49 6.97
C THR A 179 -41.33 -36.14 6.33
N HIS A 180 -40.21 -36.02 5.59
CA HIS A 180 -39.81 -34.79 4.90
C HIS A 180 -40.98 -34.17 4.12
N ARG A 181 -41.52 -33.06 4.63
CA ARG A 181 -42.44 -32.21 3.87
C ARG A 181 -41.62 -31.42 2.86
N GLU A 182 -41.87 -31.65 1.57
CA GLU A 182 -41.22 -30.90 0.51
C GLU A 182 -41.46 -29.39 0.67
N ILE A 183 -40.37 -28.66 0.89
CA ILE A 183 -40.36 -27.20 0.93
C ILE A 183 -40.75 -26.68 -0.47
N TRP A 184 -41.44 -25.53 -0.56
CA TRP A 184 -41.83 -24.93 -1.84
C TRP A 184 -40.62 -24.73 -2.80
N LEU A 185 -39.43 -24.41 -2.28
CA LEU A 185 -38.19 -24.36 -3.06
C LEU A 185 -37.87 -25.69 -3.76
N GLN A 186 -38.06 -26.83 -3.08
CA GLN A 186 -37.80 -28.15 -3.65
C GLN A 186 -38.79 -28.49 -4.78
N LYS A 187 -40.04 -28.03 -4.65
CA LYS A 187 -41.06 -28.16 -5.70
C LYS A 187 -40.73 -27.30 -6.92
N LEU A 188 -40.30 -26.05 -6.69
CA LEU A 188 -39.85 -25.15 -7.74
C LEU A 188 -38.62 -25.70 -8.47
N TYR A 189 -37.62 -26.18 -7.72
CA TYR A 189 -36.44 -26.84 -8.27
C TYR A 189 -36.82 -28.02 -9.17
N ARG A 190 -37.68 -28.93 -8.67
CA ARG A 190 -38.16 -30.07 -9.46
C ARG A 190 -38.94 -29.64 -10.68
N PHE A 191 -39.75 -28.59 -10.58
CA PHE A 191 -40.47 -28.04 -11.72
C PHE A 191 -39.47 -27.58 -12.79
N ILE A 192 -38.55 -26.67 -12.46
CA ILE A 192 -37.56 -26.15 -13.41
C ILE A 192 -36.73 -27.29 -14.03
N PHE A 193 -36.22 -28.18 -13.18
CA PHE A 193 -35.36 -29.29 -13.63
C PHE A 193 -36.12 -30.28 -14.53
N LYS A 194 -37.40 -30.55 -14.24
CA LYS A 194 -38.25 -31.41 -15.08
C LYS A 194 -38.46 -30.82 -16.48
N TYR A 195 -38.66 -29.51 -16.59
CA TYR A 195 -38.78 -28.84 -17.90
C TYR A 195 -37.45 -28.82 -18.63
N LEU A 196 -36.35 -28.53 -17.93
CA LEU A 196 -35.01 -28.53 -18.50
C LEU A 196 -34.59 -29.94 -18.97
N TYR A 197 -34.94 -30.98 -18.22
CA TYR A 197 -34.66 -32.37 -18.57
C TYR A 197 -35.51 -32.86 -19.75
N ARG A 198 -36.79 -32.47 -19.81
CA ARG A 198 -37.73 -32.95 -20.84
C ARG A 198 -37.49 -32.37 -22.23
N PHE A 199 -36.99 -31.14 -22.32
CA PHE A 199 -36.81 -30.46 -23.60
C PHE A 199 -35.33 -30.27 -23.93
N TYR A 200 -34.81 -31.04 -24.89
CA TYR A 200 -33.39 -31.01 -25.25
C TYR A 200 -32.90 -29.61 -25.65
N TRP A 201 -33.75 -28.82 -26.32
CA TRP A 201 -33.40 -27.48 -26.81
C TRP A 201 -33.27 -26.47 -25.66
N LEU A 202 -34.15 -26.53 -24.65
CA LEU A 202 -34.05 -25.72 -23.43
C LEU A 202 -32.80 -26.08 -22.64
N ARG A 203 -32.48 -27.38 -22.55
CA ARG A 203 -31.25 -27.87 -21.94
C ARG A 203 -30.01 -27.35 -22.65
N ALA A 204 -29.98 -27.49 -23.97
CA ALA A 204 -28.88 -27.02 -24.79
C ALA A 204 -28.70 -25.50 -24.65
N LEU A 205 -29.80 -24.74 -24.76
CA LEU A 205 -29.78 -23.28 -24.61
C LEU A 205 -29.32 -22.82 -23.22
N PHE A 206 -29.71 -23.53 -22.16
CA PHE A 206 -29.28 -23.22 -20.81
C PHE A 206 -27.79 -23.51 -20.58
N PHE A 207 -27.28 -24.67 -21.03
CA PHE A 207 -25.86 -24.96 -20.89
C PHE A 207 -24.99 -24.11 -21.82
N THR A 208 -25.45 -23.81 -23.05
CA THR A 208 -24.73 -22.90 -23.93
C THR A 208 -24.76 -21.47 -23.42
N SER A 209 -25.86 -21.01 -22.81
CA SER A 209 -25.89 -19.68 -22.20
C SER A 209 -24.97 -19.58 -20.98
N ILE A 210 -24.89 -20.62 -20.14
CA ILE A 210 -23.92 -20.69 -19.04
C ILE A 210 -22.50 -20.70 -19.57
N LEU A 211 -22.18 -21.54 -20.56
CA LEU A 211 -20.83 -21.58 -21.15
C LEU A 211 -20.46 -20.24 -21.81
N MET A 212 -21.41 -19.61 -22.50
CA MET A 212 -21.20 -18.28 -23.09
C MET A 212 -20.99 -17.22 -22.00
N ALA A 213 -21.79 -17.25 -20.93
CA ALA A 213 -21.65 -16.31 -19.82
C ALA A 213 -20.31 -16.49 -19.08
N LEU A 214 -19.88 -17.74 -18.85
CA LEU A 214 -18.57 -18.05 -18.27
C LEU A 214 -17.44 -17.57 -19.19
N PHE A 215 -17.55 -17.81 -20.50
CA PHE A 215 -16.56 -17.34 -21.47
C PHE A 215 -16.48 -15.82 -21.52
N LEU A 216 -17.62 -15.13 -21.58
CA LEU A 216 -17.69 -13.66 -21.54
C LEU A 216 -17.15 -13.10 -20.21
N SER A 217 -17.43 -13.76 -19.08
CA SER A 217 -16.91 -13.37 -17.76
C SER A 217 -15.39 -13.52 -17.69
N CYS A 218 -14.83 -14.63 -18.18
CA CYS A 218 -13.39 -14.85 -18.25
C CYS A 218 -12.69 -13.88 -19.21
N LEU A 219 -13.40 -13.35 -20.22
CA LEU A 219 -12.88 -12.34 -21.13
C LEU A 219 -12.84 -10.94 -20.52
N GLN A 220 -13.58 -10.62 -19.45
CA GLN A 220 -13.64 -9.26 -18.91
C GLN A 220 -12.28 -8.69 -18.47
N PRO A 221 -11.39 -9.43 -17.77
CA PRO A 221 -10.05 -8.93 -17.45
C PRO A 221 -9.15 -8.86 -18.69
N ALA A 222 -9.30 -9.81 -19.62
CA ALA A 222 -8.52 -9.88 -20.85
C ALA A 222 -8.93 -8.81 -21.89
N TRP A 223 -10.14 -8.27 -21.77
CA TRP A 223 -10.74 -7.32 -22.71
C TRP A 223 -9.89 -6.08 -22.94
N GLN A 224 -9.23 -5.59 -21.88
CA GLN A 224 -8.33 -4.43 -21.95
C GLN A 224 -7.15 -4.67 -22.90
N PHE A 225 -6.68 -5.92 -23.06
CA PHE A 225 -5.55 -6.26 -23.92
C PHE A 225 -5.97 -6.54 -25.38
N VAL A 226 -7.18 -7.05 -25.59
CA VAL A 226 -7.68 -7.46 -26.93
C VAL A 226 -8.20 -6.29 -27.75
N ARG A 227 -8.70 -5.24 -27.11
CA ARG A 227 -9.29 -4.09 -27.80
C ARG A 227 -8.25 -3.27 -28.58
N PRO A 228 -8.65 -2.50 -29.62
CA PRO A 228 -7.72 -1.76 -30.47
C PRO A 228 -6.83 -0.73 -29.74
N GLN A 229 -7.31 -0.17 -28.63
CA GLN A 229 -6.58 0.80 -27.81
C GLN A 229 -5.56 0.13 -26.87
N GLY A 230 -5.66 -1.19 -26.68
CA GLY A 230 -4.82 -1.98 -25.79
C GLY A 230 -4.78 -1.47 -24.34
N ALA A 231 -3.65 -1.76 -23.68
CA ALA A 231 -3.32 -1.34 -22.32
C ALA A 231 -3.16 0.19 -22.18
N ALA A 232 -2.87 0.89 -23.28
CA ALA A 232 -2.58 2.33 -23.30
C ALA A 232 -3.83 3.24 -23.20
N GLY A 233 -5.04 2.68 -23.22
CA GLY A 233 -6.29 3.44 -23.28
C GLY A 233 -7.15 3.38 -22.00
N ALA A 234 -8.22 4.18 -21.98
CA ALA A 234 -9.14 4.28 -20.85
C ALA A 234 -9.79 2.95 -20.45
N VAL A 235 -9.90 2.63 -19.15
CA VAL A 235 -10.52 1.38 -18.69
C VAL A 235 -11.91 1.22 -19.29
N SER A 236 -12.16 0.09 -19.96
CA SER A 236 -13.47 -0.18 -20.58
C SER A 236 -14.56 -0.37 -19.52
N SER A 237 -15.75 0.19 -19.74
CA SER A 237 -16.90 -0.01 -18.85
C SER A 237 -17.33 -1.47 -18.68
N PHE A 238 -16.96 -2.35 -19.62
CA PHE A 238 -17.21 -3.80 -19.57
C PHE A 238 -16.01 -4.61 -19.09
N GLY A 239 -14.85 -3.97 -18.94
CA GLY A 239 -13.62 -4.62 -18.48
C GLY A 239 -13.46 -4.48 -16.97
N VAL A 240 -12.87 -5.49 -16.34
CA VAL A 240 -12.50 -5.43 -14.91
C VAL A 240 -11.01 -5.07 -14.85
N PRO A 241 -10.62 -3.94 -14.22
CA PRO A 241 -9.22 -3.56 -14.14
C PRO A 241 -8.42 -4.55 -13.28
N LEU A 242 -7.23 -4.92 -13.74
CA LEU A 242 -6.32 -5.80 -13.01
C LEU A 242 -5.51 -5.00 -11.98
N ALA A 243 -6.14 -4.61 -10.88
CA ALA A 243 -5.49 -3.95 -9.76
C ALA A 243 -5.08 -4.98 -8.68
N PHE A 244 -3.95 -4.74 -8.03
CA PHE A 244 -3.44 -5.64 -6.99
C PHE A 244 -4.33 -5.63 -5.73
N LEU A 245 -4.63 -4.44 -5.21
CA LEU A 245 -5.52 -4.26 -4.06
C LEU A 245 -6.38 -3.01 -4.26
N PRO A 246 -7.68 -3.04 -3.93
CA PRO A 246 -8.54 -1.87 -4.04
C PRO A 246 -8.20 -0.85 -2.94
N LYS A 247 -8.13 0.44 -3.30
CA LYS A 247 -7.90 1.53 -2.34
C LYS A 247 -8.97 1.50 -1.22
N ASP A 248 -8.53 1.75 0.01
CA ASP A 248 -9.42 1.76 1.18
C ASP A 248 -10.01 3.16 1.43
N ASN A 249 -11.24 3.20 1.96
CA ASN A 249 -11.92 4.45 2.26
C ASN A 249 -11.42 5.04 3.60
N LYS A 250 -10.62 6.10 3.53
CA LYS A 250 -9.93 6.69 4.69
C LYS A 250 -10.47 8.06 5.09
N ASN A 251 -10.28 8.43 6.35
CA ASN A 251 -10.63 9.76 6.86
C ASN A 251 -9.48 10.77 6.70
N THR A 252 -8.34 10.35 6.15
CA THR A 252 -7.14 11.19 6.05
C THR A 252 -6.40 10.88 4.76
N PHE A 253 -5.78 11.91 4.18
CA PHE A 253 -4.81 11.80 3.09
C PHE A 253 -3.85 12.99 3.17
N LEU A 254 -2.74 12.93 2.42
CA LEU A 254 -1.70 13.97 2.43
C LEU A 254 -1.61 14.64 1.07
N VAL A 255 -1.21 15.91 1.04
CA VAL A 255 -0.79 16.60 -0.18
C VAL A 255 0.66 17.00 -0.02
N THR A 256 1.54 16.47 -0.87
CA THR A 256 2.96 16.79 -0.83
C THR A 256 3.30 17.76 -1.95
N PHE A 257 4.24 18.66 -1.66
CA PHE A 257 4.73 19.67 -2.60
C PHE A 257 6.24 19.52 -2.74
N HIS A 258 6.70 19.51 -3.97
CA HIS A 258 8.12 19.60 -4.29
C HIS A 258 8.33 20.65 -5.38
N LEU A 259 8.78 21.82 -4.96
CA LEU A 259 9.12 22.95 -5.84
C LEU A 259 10.59 22.81 -6.29
N PRO A 260 11.05 23.64 -7.25
CA PRO A 260 12.48 23.70 -7.58
C PRO A 260 13.34 24.04 -6.37
N ASP A 261 14.52 23.43 -6.26
CA ASP A 261 15.41 23.54 -5.09
C ASP A 261 15.87 24.98 -4.76
N THR A 262 15.75 25.91 -5.71
CA THR A 262 16.08 27.33 -5.53
C THR A 262 14.94 28.16 -4.94
N THR A 263 13.81 27.54 -4.63
CA THR A 263 12.60 28.25 -4.21
C THR A 263 12.68 28.68 -2.74
N PRO A 264 12.53 29.97 -2.42
CA PRO A 264 12.47 30.45 -1.04
C PRO A 264 11.19 30.01 -0.34
N LEU A 265 11.27 29.87 0.99
CA LEU A 265 10.20 29.32 1.83
C LEU A 265 8.87 30.09 1.67
N GLU A 266 8.93 31.41 1.51
CA GLU A 266 7.77 32.29 1.40
C GLU A 266 6.98 32.06 0.10
N LYS A 267 7.66 31.64 -0.98
CA LYS A 267 6.99 31.26 -2.23
C LYS A 267 6.31 29.90 -2.08
N THR A 268 6.97 28.96 -1.40
CA THR A 268 6.39 27.66 -1.07
C THR A 268 5.14 27.83 -0.19
N ASP A 269 5.22 28.59 0.90
CA ASP A 269 4.08 28.88 1.78
C ASP A 269 2.91 29.52 1.02
N ARG A 270 3.19 30.44 0.09
CA ARG A 270 2.15 31.08 -0.72
C ARG A 270 1.40 30.08 -1.60
N LEU A 271 2.12 29.20 -2.30
CA LEU A 271 1.50 28.16 -3.13
C LEU A 271 0.69 27.18 -2.28
N VAL A 272 1.25 26.75 -1.15
CA VAL A 272 0.60 25.85 -0.20
C VAL A 272 -0.72 26.43 0.32
N ARG A 273 -0.74 27.71 0.72
CA ARG A 273 -1.97 28.41 1.13
C ARG A 273 -3.01 28.53 0.02
N GLN A 274 -2.56 28.71 -1.23
CA GLN A 274 -3.46 28.76 -2.38
C GLN A 274 -4.16 27.42 -2.60
N VAL A 275 -3.43 26.31 -2.49
CA VAL A 275 -3.98 24.95 -2.59
C VAL A 275 -4.85 24.61 -1.38
N GLU A 276 -4.41 24.95 -0.17
CA GLU A 276 -5.17 24.77 1.08
C GLU A 276 -6.55 25.44 1.00
N LYS A 277 -6.64 26.66 0.43
CA LYS A 277 -7.91 27.36 0.27
C LYS A 277 -8.91 26.58 -0.57
N ILE A 278 -8.48 25.99 -1.69
CA ILE A 278 -9.35 25.18 -2.56
C ILE A 278 -9.79 23.90 -1.84
N ILE A 279 -8.88 23.27 -1.10
CA ILE A 279 -9.19 22.05 -0.34
C ILE A 279 -10.26 22.34 0.73
N LEU A 280 -10.16 23.47 1.43
CA LEU A 280 -11.11 23.87 2.47
C LEU A 280 -12.50 24.26 1.93
N GLU A 281 -12.64 24.55 0.63
CA GLU A 281 -13.95 24.78 -0.01
C GLU A 281 -14.78 23.48 -0.14
N ASN A 282 -14.14 22.31 0.03
CA ASN A 282 -14.84 21.02 0.00
C ASN A 282 -15.55 20.73 1.33
N ASN A 283 -16.86 20.55 1.30
CA ASN A 283 -17.71 20.28 2.48
C ASN A 283 -17.31 19.03 3.29
N HIS A 284 -16.59 18.09 2.68
CA HIS A 284 -16.15 16.87 3.36
C HIS A 284 -14.81 17.03 4.09
N VAL A 285 -14.11 18.16 3.95
CA VAL A 285 -12.87 18.45 4.67
C VAL A 285 -13.20 19.11 6.01
N LEU A 286 -12.76 18.50 7.11
CA LEU A 286 -12.96 19.03 8.47
C LEU A 286 -11.92 20.10 8.82
N ASN A 287 -10.65 19.81 8.53
CA ASN A 287 -9.52 20.71 8.79
C ASN A 287 -8.27 20.25 8.03
N THR A 288 -7.32 21.17 7.94
CA THR A 288 -5.98 20.96 7.39
C THR A 288 -4.91 21.25 8.44
N GLN A 289 -3.77 20.56 8.32
CA GLN A 289 -2.56 20.85 9.07
C GLN A 289 -1.42 20.99 8.07
N THR A 290 -0.79 22.15 8.06
CA THR A 290 0.17 22.53 7.03
C THR A 290 1.58 22.60 7.60
N PHE A 291 2.52 21.95 6.93
CA PHE A 291 3.93 21.85 7.28
C PHE A 291 4.75 22.40 6.11
N VAL A 292 5.54 23.45 6.33
CA VAL A 292 6.29 24.13 5.27
C VAL A 292 7.77 24.14 5.64
N GLY A 293 8.61 23.60 4.76
CA GLY A 293 10.04 23.43 5.01
C GLY A 293 10.45 22.08 5.59
N PHE A 294 9.48 21.29 6.07
CA PHE A 294 9.69 20.04 6.79
C PHE A 294 8.44 19.14 6.67
N PRO A 295 8.58 17.81 6.88
CA PRO A 295 7.47 16.87 6.71
C PRO A 295 6.49 16.90 7.88
N SER A 296 5.28 16.39 7.65
CA SER A 296 4.31 16.13 8.72
C SER A 296 4.76 14.97 9.62
N VAL A 297 3.95 14.62 10.63
CA VAL A 297 4.23 13.46 11.49
C VAL A 297 4.25 12.18 10.67
N VAL A 298 5.44 11.68 10.36
CA VAL A 298 5.65 10.56 9.41
C VAL A 298 4.82 9.34 9.81
N ASP A 299 3.90 8.96 8.93
CA ASP A 299 3.14 7.70 9.03
C ASP A 299 3.88 6.56 8.32
N PHE A 300 3.31 5.35 8.35
CA PHE A 300 3.94 4.17 7.78
C PHE A 300 4.20 4.31 6.27
N ASN A 301 3.29 4.95 5.54
CA ASN A 301 3.46 5.24 4.12
C ASN A 301 4.61 6.25 3.91
N GLY A 302 4.57 7.35 4.66
CA GLY A 302 5.58 8.40 4.66
C GLY A 302 6.99 7.88 4.98
N GLN A 303 7.11 6.85 5.83
CA GLN A 303 8.38 6.20 6.15
C GLN A 303 8.99 5.50 4.92
N LEU A 304 8.20 4.74 4.16
CA LEU A 304 8.69 4.07 2.94
C LEU A 304 8.91 5.04 1.77
N ARG A 305 8.16 6.14 1.72
CA ARG A 305 8.38 7.22 0.74
C ARG A 305 9.54 8.16 1.09
N GLY A 306 10.26 7.88 2.19
CA GLY A 306 11.41 8.67 2.62
C GLY A 306 11.07 10.10 3.09
N SER A 307 9.84 10.33 3.54
CA SER A 307 9.33 11.68 3.85
C SER A 307 10.10 12.33 5.00
N SER A 308 10.61 11.54 5.96
CA SER A 308 11.44 12.05 7.07
C SER A 308 12.70 12.78 6.62
N ALA A 309 13.25 12.42 5.46
CA ALA A 309 14.45 13.04 4.90
C ALA A 309 14.17 14.28 4.05
N LYS A 310 12.90 14.58 3.75
CA LYS A 310 12.50 15.70 2.90
C LYS A 310 12.41 16.99 3.72
N VAL A 311 13.55 17.63 3.93
CA VAL A 311 13.67 18.91 4.64
C VAL A 311 14.31 19.95 3.73
N GLY A 312 13.66 21.09 3.54
CA GLY A 312 14.13 22.14 2.64
C GLY A 312 13.05 23.15 2.30
N THR A 313 13.44 24.36 1.89
CA THR A 313 12.51 25.47 1.61
C THR A 313 11.56 25.18 0.45
N GLN A 314 11.92 24.24 -0.42
CA GLN A 314 11.17 23.79 -1.58
C GLN A 314 10.14 22.68 -1.27
N TYR A 315 10.12 22.15 -0.04
CA TYR A 315 9.24 21.06 0.35
C TYR A 315 8.15 21.52 1.32
N ALA A 316 6.94 21.00 1.14
CA ALA A 316 5.84 21.20 2.07
C ALA A 316 4.87 20.02 2.03
N GLU A 317 4.04 19.92 3.06
CA GLU A 317 3.04 18.88 3.22
C GLU A 317 1.78 19.43 3.89
N ILE A 318 0.62 19.09 3.35
CA ILE A 318 -0.67 19.36 3.98
C ILE A 318 -1.29 18.03 4.38
N ARG A 319 -1.54 17.85 5.67
CA ARG A 319 -2.35 16.74 6.18
C ARG A 319 -3.81 17.16 6.23
N ILE A 320 -4.65 16.37 5.58
CA ILE A 320 -6.07 16.70 5.42
C ILE A 320 -6.89 15.69 6.21
N ASN A 321 -7.75 16.20 7.08
CA ASN A 321 -8.70 15.39 7.83
C ASN A 321 -10.08 15.55 7.21
N LEU A 322 -10.65 14.44 6.76
CA LEU A 322 -11.99 14.35 6.20
C LEU A 322 -13.02 14.07 7.29
N THR A 323 -14.27 14.39 6.99
CA THR A 323 -15.45 13.90 7.70
C THR A 323 -15.42 12.38 7.79
N HIS A 324 -15.96 11.85 8.90
CA HIS A 324 -15.89 10.43 9.18
C HIS A 324 -16.55 9.61 8.06
N LYS A 325 -15.91 8.52 7.63
CA LYS A 325 -16.38 7.68 6.51
C LYS A 325 -17.81 7.13 6.64
N SER A 326 -18.34 7.01 7.86
CA SER A 326 -19.72 6.57 8.09
C SER A 326 -20.75 7.70 8.00
N SER A 327 -20.33 8.97 8.03
CA SER A 327 -21.22 10.14 7.92
C SER A 327 -21.24 10.78 6.52
N ARG A 328 -20.44 10.26 5.58
CA ARG A 328 -20.36 10.75 4.21
C ARG A 328 -20.85 9.70 3.22
N ASP A 329 -21.48 10.18 2.17
CA ASP A 329 -22.06 9.44 1.05
C ASP A 329 -21.07 9.17 -0.08
N ILE A 330 -19.94 9.89 -0.08
CA ILE A 330 -18.86 9.77 -1.07
C ILE A 330 -17.60 9.13 -0.45
N ASN A 331 -16.84 8.35 -1.23
CA ASN A 331 -15.58 7.74 -0.80
C ASN A 331 -14.40 8.72 -0.84
N SER A 332 -13.34 8.45 -0.07
CA SER A 332 -12.15 9.31 -0.02
C SER A 332 -11.45 9.38 -1.37
N ILE A 333 -11.44 8.25 -2.09
CA ILE A 333 -10.90 8.14 -3.44
C ILE A 333 -11.60 9.09 -4.40
N ASP A 334 -12.92 9.19 -4.31
CA ASP A 334 -13.72 10.07 -5.16
C ASP A 334 -13.54 11.55 -4.78
N ILE A 335 -13.42 11.86 -3.48
CA ILE A 335 -13.07 13.20 -2.99
C ILE A 335 -11.71 13.62 -3.54
N VAL A 336 -10.69 12.75 -3.42
CA VAL A 336 -9.34 13.01 -3.93
C VAL A 336 -9.36 13.20 -5.44
N LYS A 337 -10.13 12.39 -6.18
CA LYS A 337 -10.32 12.56 -7.62
C LYS A 337 -10.95 13.91 -7.98
N GLN A 338 -11.97 14.35 -7.24
CA GLN A 338 -12.56 15.69 -7.43
C GLN A 338 -11.55 16.80 -7.15
N LEU A 339 -10.76 16.66 -6.08
CA LEU A 339 -9.71 17.62 -5.73
C LEU A 339 -8.60 17.67 -6.81
N ARG A 340 -8.21 16.53 -7.41
CA ARG A 340 -7.27 16.52 -8.55
C ARG A 340 -7.81 17.37 -9.71
N HIS A 341 -9.10 17.26 -10.02
CA HIS A 341 -9.73 18.10 -11.05
C HIS A 341 -9.75 19.59 -10.68
N GLN A 342 -10.07 19.93 -9.42
CA GLN A 342 -10.10 21.31 -8.95
C GLN A 342 -8.70 21.95 -8.91
N LEU A 343 -7.67 21.16 -8.58
CA LEU A 343 -6.28 21.62 -8.50
C LEU A 343 -5.57 21.62 -9.86
N ALA A 344 -6.16 21.02 -10.90
CA ALA A 344 -5.54 20.91 -12.23
C ALA A 344 -5.10 22.27 -12.80
N ALA A 345 -5.88 23.34 -12.59
CA ALA A 345 -5.53 24.68 -13.06
C ALA A 345 -4.27 25.23 -12.37
N ILE A 346 -4.11 25.01 -11.06
CA ILE A 346 -2.91 25.42 -10.31
C ILE A 346 -1.71 24.58 -10.75
N ILE A 347 -1.89 23.28 -10.90
CA ILE A 347 -0.82 22.37 -11.34
C ILE A 347 -0.31 22.78 -12.73
N GLN A 348 -1.21 23.15 -13.65
CA GLN A 348 -0.84 23.63 -14.98
C GLN A 348 -0.11 24.99 -14.96
N GLN A 349 -0.36 25.84 -13.96
CA GLN A 349 0.35 27.12 -13.79
C GLN A 349 1.77 26.93 -13.24
N HIS A 350 2.07 25.78 -12.63
CA HIS A 350 3.35 25.45 -11.99
C HIS A 350 3.91 24.12 -12.50
N PRO A 351 4.22 23.98 -13.81
CA PRO A 351 4.71 22.73 -14.40
C PRO A 351 6.06 22.23 -13.82
N GLU A 352 6.82 23.12 -13.21
CA GLU A 352 8.07 22.85 -12.50
C GLU A 352 7.88 22.29 -11.08
N THR A 353 6.66 22.30 -10.56
CA THR A 353 6.32 21.85 -9.20
C THR A 353 5.55 20.54 -9.26
N THR A 354 5.96 19.58 -8.44
CA THR A 354 5.18 18.36 -8.23
C THR A 354 4.25 18.56 -7.03
N ILE A 355 2.94 18.50 -7.27
CA ILE A 355 1.91 18.44 -6.24
C ILE A 355 1.29 17.06 -6.29
N GLN A 356 1.38 16.28 -5.21
CA GLN A 356 0.89 14.91 -5.16
C GLN A 356 -0.20 14.74 -4.11
N LEU A 357 -1.30 14.06 -4.45
CA LEU A 357 -2.36 13.70 -3.52
C LEU A 357 -2.14 12.24 -3.11
N VAL A 358 -1.58 12.08 -1.91
CA VAL A 358 -1.08 10.82 -1.38
C VAL A 358 -2.15 10.18 -0.52
N GLU A 359 -2.70 9.08 -1.01
CA GLU A 359 -3.66 8.25 -0.29
C GLU A 359 -2.93 7.11 0.46
N ASP A 360 -3.55 6.58 1.51
CA ASP A 360 -3.03 5.38 2.17
C ASP A 360 -3.13 4.18 1.20
N PRO A 361 -2.04 3.43 0.97
CA PRO A 361 -2.10 2.24 0.14
C PRO A 361 -2.93 1.15 0.82
N PRO A 362 -3.66 0.34 0.06
CA PRO A 362 -4.45 -0.77 0.61
C PRO A 362 -3.61 -1.98 1.05
N GLY A 363 -2.36 -2.07 0.59
CA GLY A 363 -1.39 -3.09 0.96
C GLY A 363 -0.09 -2.50 1.51
N PRO A 364 1.03 -3.25 1.44
CA PRO A 364 2.35 -2.70 1.74
C PRO A 364 2.63 -1.41 0.96
N PRO A 365 3.24 -0.39 1.58
CA PRO A 365 3.48 0.87 0.90
C PRO A 365 4.56 0.75 -0.18
N VAL A 366 4.45 1.61 -1.18
CA VAL A 366 5.42 1.79 -2.26
C VAL A 366 5.79 3.26 -2.39
N ALA A 367 6.95 3.54 -2.99
CA ALA A 367 7.38 4.92 -3.24
C ALA A 367 6.47 5.67 -4.24
N ALA A 368 5.96 4.96 -5.24
CA ALA A 368 4.93 5.39 -6.19
C ALA A 368 4.19 4.16 -6.76
N SER A 369 2.94 4.32 -7.23
CA SER A 369 2.20 3.22 -7.88
C SER A 369 2.93 2.68 -9.12
N VAL A 370 3.48 3.56 -9.95
CA VAL A 370 4.35 3.23 -11.09
C VAL A 370 5.71 3.87 -10.86
N LEU A 371 6.77 3.06 -10.78
CA LEU A 371 8.13 3.53 -10.54
C LEU A 371 9.11 2.88 -11.51
N ALA A 372 9.88 3.72 -12.21
CA ALA A 372 11.01 3.31 -13.02
C ALA A 372 12.31 3.67 -12.31
N GLU A 373 13.16 2.68 -12.11
CA GLU A 373 14.53 2.82 -11.61
C GLU A 373 15.48 2.75 -12.80
N ILE A 374 16.19 3.84 -13.06
CA ILE A 374 17.09 3.94 -14.21
C ILE A 374 18.51 3.77 -13.69
N TYR A 375 19.23 2.80 -14.26
CA TYR A 375 20.61 2.48 -13.93
C TYR A 375 21.54 2.77 -15.11
N GLY A 376 22.73 3.25 -14.81
CA GLY A 376 23.75 3.55 -15.82
C GLY A 376 25.00 4.18 -15.21
N THR A 377 26.13 4.07 -15.91
CA THR A 377 27.44 4.52 -15.41
C THR A 377 27.63 6.03 -15.50
N ASP A 378 27.14 6.68 -16.57
CA ASP A 378 27.21 8.13 -16.76
C ASP A 378 25.97 8.84 -16.21
N ASN A 379 26.19 9.81 -15.32
CA ASN A 379 25.13 10.61 -14.71
C ASN A 379 24.42 11.50 -15.73
N ALA A 380 25.15 12.13 -16.66
CA ALA A 380 24.57 13.07 -17.63
C ALA A 380 23.64 12.34 -18.60
N VAL A 381 24.06 11.15 -19.07
CA VAL A 381 23.23 10.30 -19.92
C VAL A 381 22.01 9.79 -19.15
N ARG A 382 22.18 9.36 -17.90
CA ARG A 382 21.07 8.89 -17.05
C ARG A 382 20.04 9.98 -16.76
N GLU A 383 20.49 11.21 -16.49
CA GLU A 383 19.61 12.37 -16.28
C GLU A 383 18.85 12.75 -17.56
N ALA A 384 19.53 12.76 -18.72
CA ALA A 384 18.89 13.00 -20.01
C ALA A 384 17.86 11.91 -20.34
N LEU A 385 18.18 10.65 -20.04
CA LEU A 385 17.27 9.53 -20.19
C LEU A 385 16.06 9.63 -19.25
N ALA A 386 16.26 10.04 -18.00
CA ALA A 386 15.19 10.27 -17.04
C ALA A 386 14.21 11.37 -17.51
N LEU A 387 14.70 12.44 -18.15
CA LEU A 387 13.83 13.45 -18.78
C LEU A 387 12.98 12.85 -19.91
N GLN A 388 13.58 12.03 -20.78
CA GLN A 388 12.84 11.36 -21.87
C GLN A 388 11.78 10.39 -21.33
N ILE A 389 12.12 9.62 -20.29
CA ILE A 389 11.19 8.68 -19.64
C ILE A 389 10.07 9.46 -18.95
N ARG A 390 10.37 10.58 -18.26
CA ARG A 390 9.36 11.46 -17.65
C ARG A 390 8.35 11.97 -18.69
N GLU A 391 8.80 12.36 -19.88
CA GLU A 391 7.88 12.75 -20.96
C GLU A 391 6.99 11.59 -21.43
N LYS A 392 7.52 10.36 -21.48
CA LYS A 392 6.71 9.16 -21.78
C LYS A 392 5.68 8.89 -20.69
N PHE A 393 6.03 9.05 -19.41
CA PHE A 393 5.08 8.96 -18.30
C PHE A 393 3.94 9.98 -18.45
N LEU A 394 4.25 11.25 -18.74
CA LEU A 394 3.25 12.30 -18.96
C LEU A 394 2.32 12.01 -20.15
N GLN A 395 2.78 11.25 -21.13
CA GLN A 395 1.99 10.82 -22.30
C GLN A 395 1.18 9.54 -22.06
N THR A 396 1.42 8.83 -20.95
CA THR A 396 0.69 7.61 -20.61
C THR A 396 -0.68 7.96 -20.08
N TRP A 397 -1.69 7.21 -20.53
CA TRP A 397 -3.07 7.45 -20.12
C TRP A 397 -3.26 7.30 -18.60
N ASP A 398 -4.06 8.19 -18.01
CA ASP A 398 -4.39 8.23 -16.58
C ASP A 398 -3.19 8.44 -15.62
N MET A 399 -2.00 8.70 -16.18
CA MET A 399 -0.82 9.07 -15.40
C MET A 399 -0.99 10.46 -14.81
N ALA A 400 -0.76 10.58 -13.51
CA ALA A 400 -0.83 11.81 -12.76
C ALA A 400 0.40 11.97 -11.87
N GLU A 401 0.65 13.22 -11.44
CA GLU A 401 1.61 13.51 -10.36
C GLU A 401 3.03 13.00 -10.62
N VAL A 402 3.45 13.01 -11.90
CA VAL A 402 4.74 12.50 -12.36
C VAL A 402 5.89 13.31 -11.77
N TRP A 403 6.87 12.62 -11.22
CA TRP A 403 8.07 13.19 -10.62
C TRP A 403 9.32 12.43 -11.06
N ALA A 404 10.46 13.08 -10.95
CA ALA A 404 11.75 12.45 -11.17
C ALA A 404 12.79 13.02 -10.20
N THR A 405 13.77 12.22 -9.80
CA THR A 405 14.87 12.67 -8.92
C THR A 405 16.01 13.28 -9.73
N ILE A 406 15.66 14.13 -10.70
CA ILE A 406 16.62 14.83 -11.54
C ILE A 406 17.06 16.07 -10.76
N PRO A 407 18.35 16.23 -10.46
CA PRO A 407 18.82 17.36 -9.66
C PRO A 407 18.58 18.70 -10.36
N THR A 408 18.09 19.69 -9.61
CA THR A 408 18.01 21.07 -10.13
C THR A 408 19.36 21.76 -9.95
N PRO A 409 19.94 22.41 -10.97
CA PRO A 409 21.17 23.18 -10.81
C PRO A 409 20.96 24.36 -9.86
N VAL A 410 21.46 24.26 -8.63
CA VAL A 410 21.43 25.35 -7.64
C VAL A 410 22.72 26.15 -7.75
N PRO A 411 22.67 27.48 -8.00
CA PRO A 411 23.87 28.31 -7.96
C PRO A 411 24.37 28.43 -6.51
N GLU A 412 25.68 28.27 -6.32
CA GLU A 412 26.35 28.45 -5.03
C GLU A 412 27.51 29.45 -5.16
N TYR A 413 27.76 30.22 -4.11
CA TYR A 413 29.00 30.97 -3.97
C TYR A 413 30.02 30.13 -3.22
N ARG A 414 31.10 29.74 -3.89
CA ARG A 414 32.21 29.01 -3.27
C ARG A 414 33.31 29.98 -2.88
N PHE A 415 33.64 29.98 -1.60
CA PHE A 415 34.70 30.80 -1.01
C PHE A 415 35.99 29.97 -0.98
N GLU A 416 36.89 30.19 -1.94
CA GLU A 416 38.17 29.50 -2.03
C GLU A 416 39.27 30.33 -1.35
N ILE A 417 39.89 29.77 -0.30
CA ILE A 417 40.96 30.44 0.43
C ILE A 417 42.28 30.28 -0.35
N ASP A 418 42.86 31.39 -0.79
CA ASP A 418 44.18 31.41 -1.42
C ASP A 418 45.25 31.22 -0.33
N GLN A 419 45.73 29.99 -0.19
CA GLN A 419 46.73 29.61 0.82
C GLN A 419 48.06 30.37 0.67
N ARG A 420 48.39 30.85 -0.54
CA ARG A 420 49.62 31.60 -0.80
C ARG A 420 49.46 33.02 -0.30
N LYS A 421 48.39 33.72 -0.69
CA LYS A 421 48.10 35.09 -0.21
C LYS A 421 47.88 35.11 1.30
N THR A 422 47.20 34.10 1.85
CA THR A 422 46.99 33.95 3.30
C THR A 422 48.31 33.92 4.07
N ARG A 423 49.28 33.11 3.63
CA ARG A 423 50.62 33.05 4.25
C ARG A 423 51.42 34.34 4.08
N LEU A 424 51.37 34.96 2.90
CA LEU A 424 52.03 36.24 2.66
C LEU A 424 51.47 37.37 3.54
N ALA A 425 50.18 37.33 3.85
CA ALA A 425 49.53 38.26 4.77
C ALA A 425 49.83 37.99 6.26
N GLY A 426 50.58 36.93 6.58
CA GLY A 426 50.87 36.51 7.96
C GLY A 426 49.67 35.87 8.67
N LEU A 427 48.68 35.36 7.92
CA LEU A 427 47.48 34.72 8.45
C LEU A 427 47.55 33.20 8.34
N ASN A 428 46.79 32.51 9.20
CA ASN A 428 46.54 31.07 9.09
C ASN A 428 45.22 30.82 8.34
N VAL A 429 45.18 29.80 7.48
CA VAL A 429 43.96 29.35 6.78
C VAL A 429 42.81 29.07 7.74
N GLN A 430 43.10 28.51 8.92
CA GLN A 430 42.08 28.27 9.94
C GLN A 430 41.46 29.56 10.48
N GLN A 431 42.25 30.63 10.64
CA GLN A 431 41.76 31.94 11.09
C GLN A 431 40.83 32.55 10.03
N VAL A 432 41.21 32.44 8.74
CA VAL A 432 40.39 32.89 7.61
C VAL A 432 39.08 32.10 7.54
N ALA A 433 39.13 30.77 7.66
CA ALA A 433 37.95 29.91 7.65
C ALA A 433 36.99 30.21 8.82
N MET A 434 37.53 30.45 10.02
CA MET A 434 36.73 30.79 11.20
C MET A 434 36.06 32.17 11.06
N ALA A 435 36.78 33.16 10.52
CA ALA A 435 36.21 34.47 10.22
C ALA A 435 35.09 34.39 9.16
N LEU A 436 35.29 33.60 8.09
CA LEU A 436 34.25 33.33 7.10
C LEU A 436 33.03 32.63 7.72
N LYS A 437 33.24 31.64 8.60
CA LYS A 437 32.14 30.96 9.29
C LYS A 437 31.34 31.93 10.16
N LEU A 438 32.03 32.76 10.96
CA LEU A 438 31.40 33.78 11.80
C LEU A 438 30.62 34.80 10.95
N PHE A 439 31.18 35.23 9.82
CA PHE A 439 30.54 36.18 8.91
C PHE A 439 29.27 35.60 8.26
N LEU A 440 29.31 34.34 7.79
CA LEU A 440 28.21 33.73 7.04
C LEU A 440 27.13 33.11 7.94
N GLN A 441 27.54 32.29 8.91
CA GLN A 441 26.65 31.48 9.75
C GLN A 441 26.43 32.08 11.14
N GLY A 442 27.26 33.05 11.53
CA GLY A 442 27.31 33.52 12.90
C GLY A 442 28.01 32.53 13.84
N GLU A 443 27.95 32.84 15.13
CA GLU A 443 28.47 31.98 16.19
C GLU A 443 27.48 31.90 17.35
N VAL A 444 27.33 30.71 17.91
CA VAL A 444 26.60 30.53 19.18
C VAL A 444 27.54 30.96 20.30
N VAL A 445 27.32 32.17 20.84
CA VAL A 445 28.19 32.75 21.86
C VAL A 445 27.88 32.24 23.26
N ASN A 446 26.62 31.85 23.51
CA ASN A 446 26.19 31.27 24.78
C ASN A 446 24.86 30.54 24.61
N TYR A 447 24.39 29.89 25.67
CA TYR A 447 23.08 29.29 25.75
C TYR A 447 22.28 29.88 26.92
N LEU A 448 21.07 30.31 26.63
CA LEU A 448 20.10 30.69 27.65
C LEU A 448 19.49 29.43 28.25
N HIS A 449 19.61 29.29 29.57
CA HIS A 449 19.03 28.20 30.34
C HIS A 449 17.78 28.71 31.05
N GLN A 450 16.60 28.28 30.60
CA GLN A 450 15.34 28.57 31.28
C GLN A 450 14.82 27.31 31.97
N THR A 451 14.20 27.47 33.14
CA THR A 451 13.71 26.35 33.97
C THR A 451 12.55 25.58 33.34
N ASP A 452 11.82 26.21 32.43
CA ASP A 452 10.66 25.70 31.71
C ASP A 452 11.02 25.00 30.38
N THR A 453 12.25 25.13 29.91
CA THR A 453 12.72 24.52 28.66
C THR A 453 13.66 23.35 28.93
N ARG A 454 13.37 22.17 28.37
CA ARG A 454 14.25 20.99 28.48
C ARG A 454 15.58 21.17 27.75
N ASN A 455 15.59 21.91 26.64
CA ASN A 455 16.75 22.12 25.80
C ASN A 455 17.25 23.57 25.93
N PRO A 456 18.57 23.79 26.03
CA PRO A 456 19.14 25.12 26.12
C PRO A 456 18.92 25.90 24.81
N ILE A 457 18.57 27.20 24.92
CA ILE A 457 18.30 28.06 23.75
C ILE A 457 19.61 28.74 23.32
N PRO A 458 20.09 28.56 22.08
CA PRO A 458 21.33 29.16 21.64
C PRO A 458 21.18 30.68 21.42
N ILE A 459 22.06 31.47 22.03
CA ILE A 459 22.24 32.90 21.73
C ILE A 459 23.25 32.99 20.57
N ARG A 460 22.79 33.43 19.40
CA ARG A 460 23.61 33.53 18.18
C ARG A 460 23.95 34.97 17.84
N LEU A 461 25.24 35.26 17.70
CA LEU A 461 25.71 36.49 17.08
C LEU A 461 25.72 36.29 15.57
N LEU A 462 24.99 37.12 14.84
CA LEU A 462 24.84 36.98 13.39
C LEU A 462 24.68 38.35 12.74
N ILE A 463 25.18 38.49 11.52
CA ILE A 463 24.93 39.68 10.70
C ILE A 463 23.47 39.63 10.24
N PRO A 464 22.68 40.72 10.29
CA PRO A 464 21.31 40.72 9.78
C PRO A 464 21.24 40.26 8.32
N HIS A 465 20.22 39.47 7.94
CA HIS A 465 20.13 38.88 6.60
C HIS A 465 20.18 39.94 5.47
N GLU A 466 19.54 41.08 5.67
CA GLU A 466 19.56 42.23 4.73
C GLU A 466 20.97 42.77 4.47
N GLN A 467 21.89 42.61 5.42
CA GLN A 467 23.27 43.06 5.35
C GLN A 467 24.26 41.95 4.98
N ARG A 468 23.81 40.69 4.84
CA ARG A 468 24.68 39.55 4.44
C ARG A 468 24.95 39.49 2.93
N ILE A 469 24.36 40.39 2.16
CA ILE A 469 24.22 40.20 0.72
C ILE A 469 25.39 40.89 0.01
N VAL A 470 26.12 40.07 -0.75
CA VAL A 470 27.13 40.34 -1.79
C VAL A 470 28.58 40.04 -1.34
N PRO A 471 29.35 39.26 -2.15
CA PRO A 471 30.81 39.11 -2.03
C PRO A 471 31.59 40.40 -1.77
N ALA A 472 31.05 41.55 -2.19
CA ALA A 472 31.58 42.89 -1.96
C ALA A 472 31.77 43.24 -0.46
N LEU A 473 31.00 42.65 0.46
CA LEU A 473 31.17 42.86 1.90
C LEU A 473 32.43 42.19 2.47
N LEU A 474 33.04 41.23 1.75
CA LEU A 474 34.34 40.68 2.15
C LEU A 474 35.45 41.74 2.11
N GLU A 475 35.28 42.81 1.32
CA GLU A 475 36.22 43.94 1.30
C GLU A 475 36.16 44.76 2.59
N GLN A 476 34.99 44.77 3.24
CA GLN A 476 34.73 45.53 4.47
C GLN A 476 35.00 44.71 5.73
N THR A 477 35.32 43.43 5.59
CA THR A 477 35.58 42.52 6.71
C THR A 477 37.08 42.26 6.84
N PHE A 478 37.65 42.58 8.00
CA PHE A 478 39.09 42.53 8.22
C PHE A 478 39.48 41.47 9.26
N ILE A 479 40.59 40.78 9.01
CA ILE A 479 41.26 39.92 9.99
C ILE A 479 42.58 40.55 10.36
N ARG A 480 42.88 40.64 11.65
CA ARG A 480 44.20 41.11 12.12
C ARG A 480 45.19 39.97 12.13
N ASN A 481 46.34 40.18 11.50
CA ASN A 481 47.47 39.27 11.65
C ASN A 481 48.16 39.45 13.03
N PRO A 482 49.07 38.54 13.44
CA PRO A 482 49.79 38.68 14.71
C PRO A 482 50.58 39.99 14.86
N GLN A 483 50.94 40.64 13.76
CA GLN A 483 51.61 41.94 13.71
C GLN A 483 50.63 43.13 13.87
N GLY A 484 49.33 42.88 14.04
CA GLY A 484 48.30 43.90 14.24
C GLY A 484 47.75 44.54 12.96
N VAL A 485 48.24 44.15 11.78
CA VAL A 485 47.81 44.66 10.47
C VAL A 485 46.45 44.06 10.12
N ALA A 486 45.50 44.93 9.77
CA ALA A 486 44.17 44.54 9.32
C ALA A 486 44.22 44.16 7.83
N VAL A 487 43.92 42.90 7.52
CA VAL A 487 43.92 42.35 6.17
C VAL A 487 42.45 42.10 5.76
N PRO A 488 41.96 42.69 4.65
CA PRO A 488 40.60 42.43 4.17
C PRO A 488 40.44 40.97 3.73
N LEU A 489 39.30 40.35 4.04
CA LEU A 489 38.99 38.97 3.64
C LEU A 489 39.03 38.79 2.11
N SER A 490 38.60 39.80 1.34
CA SER A 490 38.65 39.78 -0.12
C SER A 490 40.06 39.60 -0.71
N THR A 491 41.12 39.93 0.04
CA THR A 491 42.50 39.77 -0.45
C THR A 491 42.96 38.31 -0.42
N VAL A 492 42.40 37.50 0.49
CA VAL A 492 42.82 36.10 0.72
C VAL A 492 41.75 35.08 0.32
N VAL A 493 40.53 35.53 0.00
CA VAL A 493 39.41 34.68 -0.41
C VAL A 493 38.98 35.04 -1.84
N ASN A 494 38.97 34.06 -2.72
CA ASN A 494 38.37 34.18 -4.04
C ASN A 494 36.92 33.67 -3.96
N VAL A 495 35.97 34.46 -4.46
CA VAL A 495 34.57 34.04 -4.55
C VAL A 495 34.27 33.63 -5.98
N ILE A 496 33.96 32.36 -6.19
CA ILE A 496 33.55 31.83 -7.49
C ILE A 496 32.07 31.46 -7.45
N LEU A 497 31.34 31.85 -8.50
CA LEU A 497 29.99 31.38 -8.73
C LEU A 497 30.09 29.96 -9.32
N ALA A 498 29.68 28.97 -8.55
CA ALA A 498 29.68 27.56 -8.92
C ALA A 498 28.25 27.01 -8.91
N LYS A 499 28.10 25.75 -9.32
CA LYS A 499 26.86 24.99 -9.13
C LYS A 499 27.06 24.06 -7.94
N GLN A 500 26.06 23.97 -7.08
CA GLN A 500 26.02 23.01 -5.99
C GLN A 500 26.16 21.60 -6.56
N VAL A 501 26.95 20.77 -5.88
CA VAL A 501 27.07 19.36 -6.26
C VAL A 501 25.73 18.68 -6.02
N PRO A 502 25.11 18.08 -7.06
CA PRO A 502 23.81 17.46 -6.91
C PRO A 502 23.90 16.19 -6.04
N PRO A 503 22.82 15.82 -5.33
CA PRO A 503 22.76 14.55 -4.62
C PRO A 503 22.85 13.38 -5.60
N ILE A 504 23.54 12.30 -5.19
CA ILE A 504 23.67 11.07 -5.98
C ILE A 504 22.94 9.95 -5.24
N TRP A 505 21.90 9.41 -5.87
CA TRP A 505 21.13 8.29 -5.35
C TRP A 505 21.80 6.97 -5.69
N HIS A 506 21.78 6.04 -4.74
CA HIS A 506 22.32 4.71 -4.90
C HIS A 506 21.32 3.67 -4.39
N GLN A 507 21.24 2.54 -5.09
CA GLN A 507 20.50 1.35 -4.70
C GLN A 507 21.38 0.15 -5.01
N ASP A 508 21.59 -0.72 -4.02
CA ASP A 508 22.52 -1.85 -4.12
C ASP A 508 23.96 -1.46 -4.55
N SER A 509 24.40 -0.27 -4.13
CA SER A 509 25.68 0.37 -4.53
C SER A 509 25.76 0.85 -5.97
N GLU A 510 24.73 0.63 -6.78
CA GLU A 510 24.62 1.17 -8.13
C GLU A 510 23.95 2.54 -8.12
N ARG A 511 24.40 3.44 -8.98
CA ARG A 511 23.78 4.76 -9.12
C ARG A 511 22.45 4.65 -9.85
N VAL A 512 21.43 5.29 -9.29
CA VAL A 512 20.06 5.20 -9.78
C VAL A 512 19.44 6.59 -9.95
N THR A 513 18.55 6.73 -10.92
CA THR A 513 17.63 7.88 -11.03
C THR A 513 16.22 7.35 -11.11
N TYR A 514 15.32 7.91 -10.30
CA TYR A 514 13.93 7.48 -10.23
C TYR A 514 13.03 8.37 -11.09
N VAL A 515 12.08 7.75 -11.78
CA VAL A 515 10.92 8.42 -12.39
C VAL A 515 9.67 7.70 -11.89
N GLY A 516 8.81 8.43 -11.18
CA GLY A 516 7.60 7.87 -10.57
C GLY A 516 6.35 8.61 -11.03
N GLY A 517 5.21 7.93 -10.92
CA GLY A 517 3.89 8.50 -11.19
C GLY A 517 2.79 7.75 -10.46
N GLU A 518 1.66 8.43 -10.29
CA GLU A 518 0.45 7.90 -9.68
C GLU A 518 -0.64 7.72 -10.73
N LEU A 519 -1.62 6.85 -10.44
CA LEU A 519 -2.78 6.64 -11.31
C LEU A 519 -4.06 7.13 -10.62
N ALA A 520 -4.89 7.85 -11.37
CA ALA A 520 -6.10 8.44 -10.82
C ALA A 520 -7.25 7.42 -10.71
N GLY A 521 -7.39 6.49 -11.67
CA GLY A 521 -8.46 5.49 -11.66
C GLY A 521 -8.15 4.16 -12.36
N SER A 522 -6.96 4.01 -12.93
CA SER A 522 -6.51 2.82 -13.65
C SER A 522 -5.55 1.95 -12.85
N ALA A 523 -5.27 0.75 -13.37
CA ALA A 523 -4.37 -0.18 -12.72
C ALA A 523 -2.90 0.01 -13.19
N PRO A 524 -1.92 -0.05 -12.27
CA PRO A 524 -0.49 0.10 -12.59
C PRO A 524 0.02 -0.85 -13.66
N VAL A 525 -0.51 -2.07 -13.72
CA VAL A 525 -0.17 -3.09 -14.74
C VAL A 525 -0.25 -2.52 -16.15
N TYR A 526 -1.31 -1.78 -16.47
CA TYR A 526 -1.53 -1.29 -17.84
C TYR A 526 -0.54 -0.20 -18.22
N ALA A 527 -0.25 0.72 -17.30
CA ALA A 527 0.72 1.79 -17.50
C ALA A 527 2.13 1.24 -17.65
N VAL A 528 2.54 0.28 -16.81
CA VAL A 528 3.87 -0.34 -16.89
C VAL A 528 4.03 -1.09 -18.21
N LEU A 529 3.08 -1.92 -18.63
CA LEU A 529 3.21 -2.67 -19.89
C LEU A 529 3.23 -1.77 -21.13
N ASP A 530 2.48 -0.66 -21.13
CA ASP A 530 2.53 0.32 -22.21
C ASP A 530 3.87 1.08 -22.24
N LEU A 531 4.37 1.49 -21.07
CA LEU A 531 5.67 2.16 -20.95
C LEU A 531 6.82 1.22 -21.31
N ASP A 532 6.79 -0.02 -20.83
CA ASP A 532 7.80 -1.04 -21.11
C ASP A 532 7.98 -1.23 -22.62
N LYS A 533 6.86 -1.41 -23.34
CA LYS A 533 6.86 -1.53 -24.81
C LYS A 533 7.41 -0.28 -25.52
N LYS A 534 7.24 0.91 -24.94
CA LYS A 534 7.71 2.19 -25.52
C LYS A 534 9.18 2.48 -25.20
N LEU A 535 9.70 1.92 -24.12
CA LEU A 535 11.02 2.23 -23.57
C LEU A 535 12.06 1.15 -23.87
N ASP A 536 11.64 -0.12 -24.00
CA ASP A 536 12.55 -1.20 -24.33
C ASP A 536 13.12 -1.04 -25.74
N GLY A 537 14.44 -1.16 -25.87
CA GLY A 537 15.17 -0.95 -27.11
C GLY A 537 15.35 0.51 -27.52
N LEU A 538 15.07 1.47 -26.65
CA LEU A 538 15.27 2.89 -26.94
C LEU A 538 16.77 3.18 -27.18
N SER A 539 17.11 3.74 -28.34
CA SER A 539 18.50 4.01 -28.71
C SER A 539 19.07 5.22 -27.96
N LEU A 540 20.24 5.05 -27.36
CA LEU A 540 21.00 6.07 -26.65
C LEU A 540 22.20 6.57 -27.50
N GLY A 541 22.15 6.39 -28.82
CA GLY A 541 23.24 6.72 -29.72
C GLY A 541 24.49 5.88 -29.45
N GLU A 542 25.62 6.54 -29.15
CA GLU A 542 26.90 5.87 -28.88
C GLU A 542 26.90 5.10 -27.54
N HIS A 543 25.95 5.36 -26.65
CA HIS A 543 25.87 4.73 -25.33
C HIS A 543 25.06 3.42 -25.31
N GLY A 544 24.68 2.90 -26.48
CA GLY A 544 23.96 1.64 -26.64
C GLY A 544 22.44 1.82 -26.67
N THR A 545 21.71 0.85 -26.10
CA THR A 545 20.25 0.83 -26.03
C THR A 545 19.79 0.67 -24.59
N LEU A 546 18.67 1.30 -24.24
CA LEU A 546 17.99 1.03 -22.98
C LEU A 546 17.34 -0.36 -23.05
N THR A 547 17.61 -1.19 -22.04
CA THR A 547 16.92 -2.47 -21.87
C THR A 547 16.04 -2.43 -20.63
N THR A 548 14.76 -2.72 -20.79
CA THR A 548 13.88 -2.93 -19.64
C THR A 548 14.05 -4.37 -19.15
N THR A 549 14.06 -4.53 -17.84
CA THR A 549 14.32 -5.82 -17.18
C THR A 549 13.44 -5.92 -15.93
N ASN A 550 13.40 -7.09 -15.29
CA ASN A 550 12.69 -7.35 -14.04
C ASN A 550 11.15 -7.54 -14.08
N LEU A 551 10.53 -7.62 -15.26
CA LEU A 551 9.09 -8.00 -15.36
C LEU A 551 8.84 -9.53 -15.28
N GLY A 552 9.89 -10.32 -15.06
CA GLY A 552 9.78 -11.76 -14.83
C GLY A 552 9.53 -12.13 -13.36
N PHE A 553 9.15 -13.39 -13.14
CA PHE A 553 8.94 -13.98 -11.80
C PHE A 553 10.22 -14.18 -10.97
N VAL A 554 11.39 -13.96 -11.58
CA VAL A 554 12.68 -14.05 -10.89
C VAL A 554 13.21 -12.64 -10.66
N PRO A 555 13.59 -12.26 -9.43
CA PRO A 555 14.20 -10.97 -9.17
C PRO A 555 15.54 -10.85 -9.90
N THR A 556 15.68 -9.79 -10.69
CA THR A 556 16.94 -9.41 -11.32
C THR A 556 17.58 -8.30 -10.51
N LYS A 557 18.88 -8.44 -10.22
CA LYS A 557 19.65 -7.38 -9.57
C LYS A 557 20.09 -6.34 -10.59
N PRO A 558 20.18 -5.06 -10.19
CA PRO A 558 20.78 -4.04 -11.04
C PRO A 558 22.26 -4.35 -11.26
N ASP A 559 22.69 -4.26 -12.52
CA ASP A 559 24.09 -4.36 -12.93
C ASP A 559 24.33 -3.34 -14.05
N THR A 560 25.18 -2.35 -13.78
CA THR A 560 25.51 -1.28 -14.74
C THR A 560 26.60 -1.68 -15.73
N LEU A 561 27.28 -2.82 -15.54
CA LEU A 561 28.28 -3.36 -16.47
C LEU A 561 27.63 -3.82 -17.78
N GLU A 562 26.36 -4.21 -17.73
CA GLU A 562 25.61 -4.72 -18.88
C GLU A 562 24.90 -3.60 -19.68
N GLY A 563 25.17 -2.32 -19.35
CA GLY A 563 24.65 -1.15 -20.05
C GLY A 563 23.59 -0.37 -19.26
N TYR A 564 22.82 0.47 -19.97
CA TYR A 564 21.73 1.25 -19.38
C TYR A 564 20.49 0.38 -19.22
N ARG A 565 19.95 0.35 -18.00
CA ARG A 565 18.83 -0.52 -17.64
C ARG A 565 17.72 0.24 -16.96
N LEU A 566 16.51 -0.23 -17.20
CA LEU A 566 15.33 0.20 -16.47
C LEU A 566 14.75 -1.01 -15.73
N HIS A 567 14.62 -0.86 -14.42
CA HIS A 567 13.89 -1.78 -13.56
C HIS A 567 12.55 -1.17 -13.16
N TRP A 568 11.49 -1.98 -13.25
CA TRP A 568 10.18 -1.58 -12.75
C TRP A 568 10.05 -1.90 -11.27
N ALA A 569 9.61 -0.91 -10.51
CA ALA A 569 9.27 -1.01 -9.11
C ALA A 569 7.80 -0.56 -8.91
N GLY A 570 7.40 -0.34 -7.66
CA GLY A 570 6.01 0.03 -7.34
C GLY A 570 5.09 -1.19 -7.23
N GLU A 571 3.79 -0.98 -7.46
CA GLU A 571 2.77 -1.99 -7.17
C GLU A 571 2.87 -3.24 -8.04
N LEU A 572 3.24 -3.09 -9.31
CA LEU A 572 3.38 -4.25 -10.21
C LEU A 572 4.52 -5.17 -9.76
N ARG A 573 5.67 -4.61 -9.39
CA ARG A 573 6.80 -5.43 -8.94
C ARG A 573 6.47 -6.16 -7.65
N LEU A 574 5.82 -5.49 -6.69
CA LEU A 574 5.28 -6.14 -5.50
C LEU A 574 4.34 -7.31 -5.87
N THR A 575 3.47 -7.13 -6.86
CA THR A 575 2.55 -8.19 -7.32
C THR A 575 3.30 -9.39 -7.92
N LEU A 576 4.40 -9.17 -8.63
CA LEU A 576 5.20 -10.24 -9.23
C LEU A 576 6.08 -10.97 -8.20
N ASP A 577 6.45 -10.30 -7.12
CA ASP A 577 7.18 -10.86 -5.98
C ASP A 577 6.28 -11.69 -5.03
N ALA A 578 4.96 -11.56 -5.20
CA ALA A 578 3.93 -12.28 -4.46
C ALA A 578 3.59 -13.60 -5.13
#